data_AF-A0A4Q5VQE5-F1
#
_entry.id   AF-A0A4Q5VQE5-F1
#
_cell.length_a   1.000
_cell.length_b   1.000
_cell.length_c   1.000
_cell.angle_alpha   90.00
_cell.angle_beta   90.00
_cell.angle_gamma   90.00
#
_symmetry.space_group_name_H-M   'P 1'
#
loop_
_entity.id
_entity.type
_entity.pdbx_description
1 polymer ?
#
loop_
_entity_poly.entity_id
_entity_poly.type
_entity_poly.pdbx_seq_one_letter_code
_entity_poly.pdbx_strand_id
1 'polypeptide(L)'
;MAARTALSQQQWVGINYGLMLLSLFLGIGVLIALWSSYHFLNQSQDLWLRAHHLWIMRSCAGLLGFLMVNSLLLVPLFWLPITQGVGYYCVLAGVGFAALVWLWFLYRSVQGLAAFIKGKSVY
;
A
#
# COMPACT_ATOMS: atom_id res chain seq x y z
N MET A 1 -24.73 25.18 -18.74
CA MET A 1 -24.01 24.63 -17.57
C MET A 1 -23.56 23.22 -17.90
N ALA A 2 -22.26 23.01 -18.17
CA ALA A 2 -21.75 21.68 -18.50
C ALA A 2 -21.30 20.97 -17.22
N ALA A 3 -22.00 19.89 -16.85
CA ALA A 3 -21.62 19.03 -15.73
C ALA A 3 -20.29 18.31 -16.08
N ARG A 4 -19.16 18.79 -15.55
CA ARG A 4 -17.94 17.98 -15.45
C ARG A 4 -18.09 17.06 -14.24
N THR A 5 -18.66 15.87 -14.42
CA THR A 5 -18.87 14.92 -13.31
C THR A 5 -18.26 13.55 -13.58
N ALA A 6 -17.06 13.52 -14.16
CA ALA A 6 -16.19 12.36 -14.11
C ALA A 6 -14.79 12.84 -13.70
N LEU A 7 -14.29 12.33 -12.58
CA LEU A 7 -12.89 12.52 -12.19
C LEU A 7 -12.00 11.94 -13.30
N SER A 8 -11.00 12.71 -13.72
CA SER A 8 -9.99 12.25 -14.68
C SER A 8 -9.16 11.09 -14.11
N GLN A 9 -8.62 10.24 -14.98
CA GLN A 9 -7.72 9.15 -14.57
C GLN A 9 -6.54 9.65 -13.74
N GLN A 10 -6.01 10.82 -14.08
CA GLN A 10 -4.94 11.47 -13.32
C GLN A 10 -5.38 11.81 -11.88
N GLN A 11 -6.60 12.31 -11.69
CA GLN A 11 -7.13 12.56 -10.35
C GLN A 11 -7.29 11.26 -9.56
N TRP A 12 -7.71 10.17 -10.21
CA TRP A 12 -7.80 8.85 -9.55
C TRP A 12 -6.44 8.31 -9.11
N VAL A 13 -5.40 8.44 -9.93
CA VAL A 13 -4.02 8.08 -9.53
C VAL A 13 -3.59 8.90 -8.32
N GLY A 14 -3.85 10.22 -8.32
CA GLY A 14 -3.55 11.09 -7.18
C GLY A 14 -4.30 10.68 -5.90
N ILE A 15 -5.60 10.40 -6.01
CA ILE A 15 -6.43 9.91 -4.90
C ILE A 15 -5.88 8.59 -4.37
N ASN A 16 -5.47 7.67 -5.25
CA ASN A 16 -4.92 6.37 -4.84
C ASN A 16 -3.60 6.51 -4.08
N TYR A 17 -2.72 7.44 -4.46
CA TYR A 17 -1.54 7.77 -3.65
C TYR A 17 -1.92 8.35 -2.27
N GLY A 18 -2.96 9.19 -2.21
CA GLY A 18 -3.51 9.66 -0.94
C GLY A 18 -4.05 8.50 -0.08
N LEU A 19 -4.75 7.54 -0.70
CA LEU A 19 -5.27 6.35 -0.02
C LEU A 19 -4.15 5.41 0.46
N MET A 20 -3.06 5.26 -0.30
CA MET A 20 -1.86 4.55 0.16
C MET A 20 -1.27 5.22 1.39
N LEU A 21 -1.09 6.54 1.38
CA LEU A 21 -0.56 7.24 2.56
C LEU A 21 -1.52 7.13 3.76
N LEU A 22 -2.83 7.21 3.52
CA LEU A 22 -3.84 7.04 4.56
C LEU A 22 -3.85 5.62 5.15
N SER A 23 -3.51 4.60 4.35
CA SER A 23 -3.46 3.22 4.82
C SER A 23 -2.34 2.97 5.82
N LEU A 24 -1.32 3.83 5.87
CA LEU A 24 -0.31 3.84 6.94
C LEU A 24 -0.88 4.23 8.31
N PHE A 25 -2.13 4.69 8.41
CA PHE A 25 -2.78 5.02 9.68
C PHE A 25 -4.01 4.17 9.93
N LEU A 26 -4.86 4.00 8.90
CA LEU A 26 -6.17 3.37 9.05
C LEU A 26 -6.24 1.96 8.47
N GLY A 27 -5.24 1.52 7.71
CA GLY A 27 -5.23 0.22 7.01
C GLY A 27 -6.20 0.13 5.83
N ILE A 28 -7.45 0.57 5.98
CA ILE A 28 -8.55 0.40 5.00
C ILE A 28 -8.24 1.02 3.63
N GLY A 29 -7.46 2.11 3.60
CA GLY A 29 -7.06 2.77 2.36
C GLY A 29 -6.37 1.85 1.35
N VAL A 30 -5.71 0.78 1.82
CA VAL A 30 -4.99 -0.17 0.95
C VAL A 30 -5.95 -0.94 0.04
N LEU A 31 -7.11 -1.34 0.56
CA LEU A 31 -8.10 -2.13 -0.17
C LEU A 31 -8.78 -1.29 -1.24
N ILE A 32 -9.14 -0.05 -0.89
CA ILE A 32 -9.74 0.90 -1.82
C ILE A 32 -8.76 1.25 -2.94
N ALA A 33 -7.50 1.56 -2.60
CA ALA A 33 -6.47 1.89 -3.59
C ALA A 33 -6.14 0.72 -4.52
N LEU A 34 -6.17 -0.52 -4.00
CA LEU A 34 -5.96 -1.73 -4.79
C LEU A 34 -7.12 -1.98 -5.75
N TRP A 35 -8.35 -1.93 -5.25
CA TRP A 35 -9.56 -2.14 -6.04
C TRP A 35 -9.71 -1.08 -7.15
N SER A 36 -9.56 0.20 -6.80
CA SER A 36 -9.67 1.29 -7.79
C SER A 36 -8.59 1.17 -8.85
N SER A 37 -7.34 0.87 -8.47
CA SER A 37 -6.25 0.72 -9.44
C SER A 37 -6.45 -0.47 -10.37
N TYR A 38 -7.00 -1.57 -9.86
CA TYR A 38 -7.38 -2.71 -10.70
C TYR A 38 -8.50 -2.36 -11.68
N HIS A 39 -9.53 -1.63 -11.20
CA HIS A 39 -10.66 -1.22 -12.03
C HIS A 39 -10.24 -0.29 -13.18
N PHE A 40 -9.36 0.67 -12.90
CA PHE A 40 -8.90 1.64 -13.89
C PHE A 40 -7.81 1.10 -14.82
N LEU A 41 -7.09 0.03 -14.46
CA LEU A 41 -5.99 -0.54 -15.25
C LEU A 41 -6.39 -0.90 -16.69
N ASN A 42 -7.61 -1.42 -16.87
CA ASN A 42 -8.11 -1.94 -18.15
C ASN A 42 -8.80 -0.88 -19.02
N GLN A 43 -8.86 0.37 -18.57
CA GLN A 43 -9.45 1.47 -19.34
C GLN A 43 -8.42 2.06 -20.32
N SER A 44 -8.87 2.69 -21.40
CA SER A 44 -7.99 3.39 -22.34
C SER A 44 -7.37 4.61 -21.65
N GLN A 45 -6.08 4.52 -21.34
CA GLN A 45 -5.32 5.53 -20.62
C GLN A 45 -3.88 5.57 -21.13
N ASP A 46 -3.20 6.68 -20.86
CA ASP A 46 -1.80 6.81 -21.22
C ASP A 46 -0.92 5.77 -20.49
N LEU A 47 0.13 5.32 -21.17
CA LEU A 47 1.08 4.33 -20.66
C LEU A 47 1.69 4.74 -19.30
N TRP A 48 1.91 6.04 -19.08
CA TRP A 48 2.49 6.53 -17.83
C TRP A 48 1.51 6.43 -16.65
N LEU A 49 0.21 6.71 -16.86
CA LEU A 49 -0.83 6.52 -15.84
C LEU A 49 -1.04 5.05 -15.51
N ARG A 50 -1.02 4.19 -16.55
CA ARG A 50 -1.10 2.74 -16.37
C ARG A 50 0.06 2.21 -15.51
N ALA A 51 1.27 2.75 -15.67
CA ALA A 51 2.42 2.39 -14.85
C ALA A 51 2.21 2.74 -13.37
N HIS A 52 1.59 3.89 -13.07
CA HIS A 52 1.23 4.25 -11.70
C HIS A 52 0.21 3.29 -11.09
N HIS A 53 -0.85 2.90 -11.83
CA HIS A 53 -1.80 1.90 -11.33
C HIS A 53 -1.13 0.56 -11.02
N LEU A 54 -0.22 0.07 -11.88
CA LEU A 54 0.55 -1.14 -11.60
C LEU A 54 1.44 -1.00 -10.35
N TRP A 55 2.10 0.14 -10.19
CA TRP A 55 2.94 0.42 -9.03
C TRP A 55 2.13 0.40 -7.73
N ILE A 56 0.97 1.06 -7.73
CA ILE A 56 0.04 1.09 -6.59
C ILE A 56 -0.42 -0.33 -6.28
N MET A 57 -0.87 -1.09 -7.29
CA MET A 57 -1.29 -2.49 -7.11
C MET A 57 -0.19 -3.35 -6.49
N ARG A 58 1.03 -3.30 -7.03
CA ARG A 58 2.18 -4.07 -6.51
C ARG A 58 2.54 -3.65 -5.09
N SER A 59 2.48 -2.36 -4.78
CA SER A 59 2.77 -1.84 -3.44
C SER A 59 1.72 -2.28 -2.43
N CYS A 60 0.43 -2.15 -2.76
CA CYS A 60 -0.67 -2.57 -1.91
C CYS A 60 -0.70 -4.09 -1.70
N ALA A 61 -0.53 -4.87 -2.78
CA ALA A 61 -0.44 -6.33 -2.68
C ALA A 61 0.79 -6.77 -1.87
N GLY A 62 1.93 -6.09 -2.06
CA GLY A 62 3.13 -6.32 -1.25
C GLY A 62 2.91 -6.03 0.23
N LEU A 63 2.24 -4.92 0.56
CA LEU A 63 1.87 -4.60 1.95
C LEU A 63 1.01 -5.71 2.56
N LEU A 64 -0.04 -6.16 1.86
CA LEU A 64 -0.91 -7.23 2.33
C LEU A 64 -0.14 -8.55 2.51
N GLY A 65 0.73 -8.91 1.57
CA GLY A 65 1.59 -10.09 1.68
C GLY A 65 2.54 -10.03 2.87
N PHE A 66 3.18 -8.87 3.08
CA PHE A 66 4.04 -8.68 4.24
C PHE A 66 3.28 -8.68 5.57
N LEU A 67 2.07 -8.12 5.62
CA LEU A 67 1.23 -8.18 6.81
C LEU A 67 0.80 -9.62 7.14
N MET A 68 0.53 -10.45 6.13
CA MET A 68 0.31 -11.90 6.33
C MET A 68 1.55 -12.59 6.89
N VAL A 69 2.74 -12.31 6.36
CA VAL A 69 3.98 -12.88 6.92
C VAL A 69 4.20 -12.41 8.36
N ASN A 70 3.92 -11.14 8.64
CA ASN A 70 4.04 -10.58 9.98
C ASN A 70 3.06 -11.24 10.97
N SER A 71 1.83 -11.51 10.56
CA SER A 71 0.86 -12.18 11.42
C SER A 71 1.29 -13.60 11.76
N LEU A 72 1.94 -14.32 10.83
CA LEU A 72 2.53 -15.64 11.08
C LEU A 72 3.63 -15.61 12.16
N LEU A 73 4.45 -14.56 12.21
CA LEU A 73 5.46 -14.38 13.28
C LEU A 73 4.83 -14.20 14.66
N LEU A 74 3.60 -13.68 14.70
CA LEU A 74 2.86 -13.43 15.93
C LEU A 74 1.96 -14.60 16.34
N VAL A 75 1.75 -15.63 15.49
CA VAL A 75 0.93 -16.81 15.81
C VAL A 75 1.34 -17.49 17.13
N PRO A 76 2.65 -17.70 17.44
CA PRO A 76 3.04 -18.36 18.69
C PRO A 76 2.56 -17.64 19.97
N LEU A 77 2.23 -16.34 19.89
CA LEU A 77 1.73 -15.55 21.02
C LEU A 77 0.32 -15.96 21.47
N PHE A 78 -0.41 -16.74 20.67
CA PHE A 78 -1.68 -17.31 21.11
C PHE A 78 -1.50 -18.31 22.27
N TRP A 79 -0.35 -18.98 22.35
CA TRP A 79 -0.10 -20.04 23.32
C TRP A 79 1.03 -19.74 24.30
N LEU A 80 1.93 -18.80 23.94
CA LEU A 80 3.12 -18.49 24.74
C LEU A 80 2.99 -17.13 25.43
N PRO A 81 3.35 -17.04 26.73
CA PRO A 81 3.34 -15.77 27.43
C PRO A 81 4.39 -14.82 26.86
N ILE A 82 4.02 -13.54 26.77
CA ILE A 82 4.88 -12.46 26.25
C ILE A 82 6.02 -12.12 27.21
N THR A 83 5.83 -12.41 28.50
CA THR A 83 6.69 -11.90 29.57
C THR A 83 8.09 -12.52 29.56
N GLN A 84 8.26 -13.76 29.10
CA GLN A 84 9.56 -14.46 29.12
C GLN A 84 9.66 -15.51 28.00
N GLY A 85 10.90 -15.76 27.55
CA GLY A 85 11.20 -16.84 26.60
C GLY A 85 10.80 -16.54 25.16
N VAL A 86 10.35 -17.58 24.44
CA VAL A 86 10.08 -17.54 22.99
C VAL A 86 9.02 -16.50 22.62
N GLY A 87 8.00 -16.28 23.46
CA GLY A 87 6.97 -15.26 23.23
C GLY A 87 7.53 -13.84 23.13
N TYR A 88 8.49 -13.48 23.99
CA TYR A 88 9.13 -12.16 23.95
C TYR A 88 9.87 -11.91 22.62
N TYR A 89 10.62 -12.91 22.14
CA TYR A 89 11.34 -12.82 20.87
C TYR A 89 10.39 -12.76 19.66
N CYS A 90 9.26 -13.45 19.71
CA CYS A 90 8.23 -13.35 18.67
C CYS A 90 7.63 -11.94 18.58
N VAL A 91 7.36 -11.28 19.72
CA VAL A 91 6.91 -9.87 19.72
C VAL A 91 7.98 -8.95 19.14
N LEU A 92 9.23 -9.07 19.59
CA LEU A 92 10.34 -8.27 19.07
C LEU A 92 10.51 -8.43 17.56
N ALA A 93 10.49 -9.67 17.07
CA ALA A 93 10.61 -9.97 15.66
C ALA A 93 9.41 -9.43 14.86
N GLY A 94 8.18 -9.63 15.33
CA GLY A 94 6.97 -9.15 14.66
C GLY A 94 6.86 -7.63 14.64
N VAL A 95 7.17 -6.94 15.74
CA VAL A 95 7.18 -5.47 15.78
C VAL A 95 8.30 -4.91 14.90
N GLY A 96 9.50 -5.51 14.96
CA GLY A 96 10.62 -5.12 14.11
C GLY A 96 10.31 -5.30 12.61
N PHE A 97 9.73 -6.44 12.24
CA PHE A 97 9.32 -6.69 10.86
C PHE A 97 8.19 -5.75 10.42
N ALA A 98 7.17 -5.52 11.25
CA ALA A 98 6.11 -4.56 10.97
C ALA A 98 6.66 -3.15 10.71
N ALA A 99 7.65 -2.69 11.50
CA ALA A 99 8.29 -1.39 11.30
C ALA A 99 9.01 -1.30 9.94
N LEU A 100 9.74 -2.35 9.55
CA LEU A 100 10.40 -2.43 8.25
C LEU A 100 9.39 -2.39 7.10
N VAL A 101 8.29 -3.11 7.23
CA VAL A 101 7.19 -3.13 6.23
C VAL A 101 6.55 -1.75 6.11
N TRP A 102 6.32 -1.06 7.23
CA TRP A 102 5.79 0.30 7.26
C TRP A 102 6.70 1.28 6.54
N LEU A 103 8.01 1.23 6.82
CA LEU A 103 9.02 2.07 6.17
C LEU A 103 9.11 1.78 4.67
N TRP A 104 9.11 0.51 4.29
CA TRP A 104 9.11 0.09 2.89
C TRP A 104 7.88 0.63 2.14
N PHE A 105 6.69 0.52 2.73
CA PHE A 105 5.46 0.98 2.10
C PHE A 105 5.39 2.51 2.02
N LEU A 106 5.85 3.22 3.06
CA LEU A 106 5.99 4.68 3.03
C LEU A 106 6.95 5.11 1.92
N TYR A 107 8.14 4.49 1.82
CA TYR A 107 9.11 4.76 0.77
C TYR A 107 8.51 4.58 -0.62
N ARG A 108 7.83 3.45 -0.87
CA ARG A 108 7.16 3.15 -2.15
C ARG A 108 6.06 4.17 -2.48
N SER A 109 5.30 4.61 -1.47
CA SER A 109 4.25 5.61 -1.63
C SER A 109 4.83 6.97 -2.02
N VAL A 110 5.87 7.42 -1.32
CA VAL A 110 6.55 8.70 -1.60
C VAL A 110 7.26 8.67 -2.95
N GLN A 111 7.95 7.58 -3.29
CA GLN A 111 8.64 7.43 -4.57
C GLN A 111 7.65 7.47 -5.75
N GLY A 112 6.53 6.74 -5.64
CA GLY A 112 5.48 6.76 -6.66
C GLY A 112 4.84 8.13 -6.81
N LEU A 113 4.52 8.79 -5.70
CA LEU A 113 3.95 10.14 -5.69
C LEU A 113 4.92 11.17 -6.27
N ALA A 114 6.22 11.08 -5.95
CA ALA A 114 7.23 11.98 -6.49
C ALA A 114 7.40 11.84 -8.00
N ALA A 115 7.28 10.63 -8.55
CA ALA A 115 7.26 10.40 -9.99
C ALA A 115 5.98 10.96 -10.64
N PHE A 116 4.83 10.77 -9.98
CA PHE A 116 3.53 11.26 -10.45
C PHE A 116 3.50 12.80 -10.54
N ILE A 117 3.99 13.51 -9.53
CA ILE A 117 4.10 14.98 -9.54
C ILE A 117 4.97 15.47 -10.69
N LYS A 118 5.99 14.70 -11.08
CA LYS A 118 6.89 15.01 -12.19
C LYS A 118 6.34 14.57 -13.56
N GLY A 119 5.15 13.96 -13.61
CA GLY A 119 4.56 13.41 -14.85
C GLY A 119 5.40 12.27 -15.46
N LYS A 120 6.14 11.52 -14.63
CA LYS A 120 7.02 10.44 -15.07
C LYS A 120 6.45 9.08 -14.71
N SER A 121 6.65 8.09 -15.58
CA SER A 121 6.35 6.70 -15.26
C SER A 121 7.20 6.18 -14.10
N VAL A 122 6.65 5.21 -13.37
CA VAL A 122 7.32 4.51 -12.27
C VAL A 122 7.25 3.00 -12.53
N TYR A 123 8.32 2.27 -12.22
CA TYR A 123 8.48 0.85 -12.56
C TYR A 123 8.84 0.01 -11.34
#